data_AF-A0A919QKY2-F1
#
_entry.id   AF-A0A919QKY2-F1
#
_cell.length_a   1.000
_cell.length_b   1.000
_cell.length_c   1.000
_cell.angle_alpha   90.00
_cell.angle_beta   90.00
_cell.angle_gamma   90.00
#
_symmetry.space_group_name_H-M   'P 1'
#
loop_
_entity.id
_entity.type
_entity.pdbx_description
1 polymer ?
#
loop_
_entity_poly.entity_id
_entity_poly.type
_entity_poly.pdbx_seq_one_letter_code
_entity_poly.pdbx_strand_id
1 'polypeptide(L)'
;MPTLLNESAQAIVDGSGTAIVRMAPQGEDWEVTRLSVKVSTRVNEAEANYYLTTICDDNRQEGTYSGSSGDTSDTKMFLNDGDPLFVVWTGADVGAIATVTLRGTKTTPIGGFRAAPAGGIR
;
A
#
# COMPACT_ATOMS: atom_id res chain seq x y z
N MET A 1 -3.75 -3.11 -22.25
CA MET A 1 -2.30 -3.39 -22.21
C MET A 1 -1.83 -3.10 -20.80
N PRO A 2 -1.16 -4.04 -20.11
CA PRO A 2 -0.57 -3.77 -18.81
C PRO A 2 0.50 -2.69 -18.92
N THR A 3 0.58 -1.82 -17.92
CA THR A 3 1.61 -0.79 -17.76
C THR A 3 2.35 -1.01 -16.44
N LEU A 4 3.48 -0.32 -16.25
CA LEU A 4 4.27 -0.46 -15.02
C LEU A 4 3.50 0.12 -13.82
N LEU A 5 3.40 -0.66 -12.74
CA LEU A 5 3.03 -0.16 -11.42
C LEU A 5 4.30 0.26 -10.67
N ASN A 6 4.32 1.49 -10.16
CA ASN A 6 5.39 2.03 -9.31
C ASN A 6 4.80 3.10 -8.39
N GLU A 7 3.99 2.67 -7.44
CA GLU A 7 3.24 3.55 -6.52
C GLU A 7 3.91 3.58 -5.15
N SER A 8 3.81 4.69 -4.45
CA SER A 8 4.35 4.82 -3.08
C SER A 8 3.44 5.66 -2.21
N ALA A 9 3.38 5.32 -0.93
CA ALA A 9 2.62 6.08 0.06
C ALA A 9 3.34 6.10 1.40
N GLN A 10 2.98 7.08 2.23
CA GLN A 10 3.68 7.39 3.47
C GLN A 10 2.69 7.73 4.59
N ALA A 11 3.11 7.49 5.82
CA ALA A 11 2.43 7.93 7.03
C ALA A 11 3.45 8.32 8.09
N ILE A 12 3.06 9.24 8.98
CA ILE A 12 3.84 9.59 10.16
C ILE A 12 3.50 8.58 11.25
N VAL A 13 4.53 8.08 11.92
CA VAL A 13 4.39 7.20 13.08
C VAL A 13 3.82 8.00 14.25
N ASP A 14 2.70 7.53 14.79
CA ASP A 14 1.98 8.18 15.89
C ASP A 14 2.65 7.96 17.25
N GLY A 15 2.04 8.49 18.31
CA GLY A 15 2.56 8.39 19.68
C GLY A 15 2.62 6.97 20.26
N SER A 16 2.00 5.98 19.61
CA SER A 16 2.07 4.56 19.99
C SER A 16 3.14 3.78 19.22
N GLY A 17 3.87 4.42 18.31
CA GLY A 17 4.83 3.74 17.44
C GLY A 17 4.15 3.02 16.28
N THR A 18 2.93 3.43 15.92
CA THR A 18 2.14 2.83 14.83
C THR A 18 2.03 3.80 13.65
N ALA A 19 2.08 3.25 12.44
CA ALA A 19 1.73 3.97 11.23
C ALA A 19 0.86 3.08 10.34
N ILE A 20 -0.15 3.67 9.70
CA ILE A 20 -1.05 2.95 8.80
C ILE A 20 -1.08 3.68 7.47
N VAL A 21 -0.79 2.95 6.39
CA VAL A 21 -0.95 3.41 5.02
C VAL A 21 -2.07 2.60 4.35
N ARG A 22 -2.92 3.30 3.60
CA ARG A 22 -3.93 2.69 2.73
C ARG A 22 -3.65 3.07 1.29
N MET A 23 -3.51 2.08 0.43
CA MET A 23 -3.39 2.24 -1.02
C MET A 23 -4.52 1.46 -1.69
N ALA A 24 -5.01 1.95 -2.83
CA ALA A 24 -6.00 1.25 -3.63
C ALA A 24 -5.86 1.69 -5.09
N PRO A 25 -6.06 0.77 -6.05
CA PRO A 25 -6.21 1.15 -7.46
C PRO A 25 -7.38 2.13 -7.66
N GLN A 26 -7.28 3.01 -8.66
CA GLN A 26 -8.35 3.96 -9.01
C GLN A 26 -8.62 3.97 -10.52
N GLY A 27 -9.65 3.23 -10.94
CA GLY A 27 -9.99 3.03 -12.35
C GLY A 27 -9.06 2.08 -13.09
N GLU A 28 -8.32 1.26 -12.37
CA GLU A 28 -7.38 0.26 -12.88
C GLU A 28 -7.32 -0.92 -11.92
N ASP A 29 -6.78 -2.05 -12.38
CA ASP A 29 -6.47 -3.20 -11.54
C ASP A 29 -4.95 -3.31 -11.39
N TRP A 30 -4.47 -3.73 -10.23
CA TRP A 30 -3.04 -3.89 -9.94
C TRP A 30 -2.68 -5.36 -9.74
N GLU A 31 -1.61 -5.80 -10.39
CA GLU A 31 -0.84 -7.00 -10.02
C GLU A 31 0.45 -6.54 -9.37
N VAL A 32 0.50 -6.57 -8.04
CA VAL A 32 1.69 -6.26 -7.26
C VAL A 32 2.59 -7.49 -7.27
N THR A 33 3.84 -7.31 -7.67
CA THR A 33 4.85 -8.38 -7.69
C THR A 33 5.98 -8.12 -6.71
N ARG A 34 6.14 -6.88 -6.24
CA ARG A 34 7.12 -6.52 -5.23
C ARG A 34 6.60 -5.38 -4.37
N LEU A 35 6.74 -5.52 -3.06
CA LEU A 35 6.42 -4.52 -2.08
C LEU A 35 7.67 -4.26 -1.24
N SER A 36 8.00 -2.99 -0.99
CA SER A 36 9.05 -2.63 -0.03
C SER A 36 8.57 -1.65 1.02
N VAL A 37 9.08 -1.80 2.23
CA VAL A 37 8.77 -0.95 3.39
C VAL A 37 10.05 -0.40 4.02
N LYS A 38 9.97 0.81 4.55
CA LYS A 38 11.05 1.41 5.33
C LYS A 38 10.52 2.46 6.29
N VAL A 39 11.29 2.75 7.33
CA VAL A 39 11.08 3.89 8.23
C VAL A 39 12.30 4.81 8.14
N SER A 40 12.09 6.13 8.26
CA SER A 40 13.16 7.13 8.14
C SER A 40 14.21 7.07 9.26
N THR A 41 13.81 6.62 10.44
CA THR A 41 14.69 6.35 11.59
C THR A 41 14.53 4.88 12.01
N ARG A 42 15.55 4.34 12.67
CA ARG A 42 15.66 2.90 12.97
C ARG A 42 16.26 2.68 14.36
N VAL A 43 15.91 3.54 15.32
CA VAL A 43 16.36 3.38 16.70
C VAL A 43 15.62 2.19 17.32
N ASN A 44 14.31 2.14 17.12
CA ASN A 44 13.50 0.94 17.35
C ASN A 44 13.31 0.15 16.04
N GLU A 45 13.34 -1.18 16.15
CA GLU A 45 13.09 -2.07 15.03
C GLU A 45 11.58 -2.30 14.89
N ALA A 46 10.97 -1.59 13.94
CA ALA A 46 9.56 -1.78 13.62
C ALA A 46 9.32 -3.09 12.87
N GLU A 47 8.13 -3.66 13.01
CA GLU A 47 7.56 -4.69 12.13
C GLU A 47 6.54 -4.05 11.20
N ALA A 48 6.40 -4.55 9.97
CA ALA A 48 5.38 -4.13 9.02
C ALA A 48 4.53 -5.32 8.58
N ASN A 49 3.22 -5.17 8.58
CA ASN A 49 2.26 -6.19 8.16
C ASN A 49 1.36 -5.68 7.03
N TYR A 50 1.03 -6.57 6.09
CA TYR A 50 0.22 -6.25 4.92
C TYR A 50 -1.13 -6.95 4.99
N TYR A 51 -2.21 -6.20 4.75
CA TYR A 51 -3.58 -6.72 4.83
C TYR A 51 -4.39 -6.29 3.61
N LEU A 52 -5.18 -7.22 3.05
CA LEU A 52 -6.16 -6.90 2.00
C LEU A 52 -7.53 -6.62 2.60
N THR A 53 -8.30 -5.69 2.04
CA THR A 53 -9.70 -5.39 2.44
C THR A 53 -9.86 -4.74 3.82
N THR A 54 -9.36 -5.37 4.89
CA THR A 54 -9.48 -4.93 6.29
C THR A 54 -8.26 -5.39 7.11
N ILE A 55 -7.87 -4.62 8.12
CA ILE A 55 -6.79 -4.97 9.06
C ILE A 55 -7.28 -6.04 10.06
N CYS A 56 -7.15 -7.31 9.69
CA CYS A 56 -7.34 -8.47 10.57
C CYS A 56 -6.48 -9.66 10.11
N ASP A 57 -6.21 -10.61 11.00
CA ASP A 57 -5.29 -11.72 10.73
C ASP A 57 -5.72 -12.60 9.54
N ASP A 58 -7.03 -12.82 9.37
CA ASP A 58 -7.58 -13.57 8.23
C ASP A 58 -7.25 -12.95 6.87
N ASN A 59 -6.98 -11.63 6.86
CA ASN A 59 -6.65 -10.86 5.66
C ASN A 59 -5.15 -10.57 5.53
N ARG A 60 -4.34 -11.01 6.49
CA ARG A 60 -2.89 -10.80 6.48
C ARG A 60 -2.27 -11.59 5.35
N GLN A 61 -1.57 -10.89 4.46
CA GLN A 61 -0.85 -11.53 3.36
C GLN A 61 0.54 -11.94 3.79
N GLU A 62 1.23 -11.05 4.50
CA GLU A 62 2.60 -11.26 4.96
C GLU A 62 2.96 -10.25 6.07
N GLY A 63 4.12 -10.46 6.69
CA GLY A 63 4.76 -9.48 7.54
C GLY A 63 6.27 -9.52 7.39
N THR A 64 6.93 -8.42 7.72
CA THR A 64 8.40 -8.32 7.74
C THR A 64 8.94 -8.61 9.11
N TYR A 65 10.11 -9.23 9.18
CA TYR A 65 10.88 -9.32 10.41
C TYR A 65 11.45 -7.95 10.83
N SER A 66 11.78 -7.06 9.88
CA SER A 66 12.33 -5.71 10.15
C SER A 66 11.77 -4.62 9.22
N GLY A 67 10.57 -4.11 9.49
CA GLY A 67 9.89 -3.07 8.68
C GLY A 67 10.59 -1.72 8.56
N SER A 68 11.69 -1.51 9.29
CA SER A 68 12.46 -0.26 9.31
C SER A 68 13.58 -0.21 8.27
N SER A 69 14.09 -1.37 7.83
CA SER A 69 15.38 -1.47 7.15
C SER A 69 15.36 -1.34 5.63
N GLY A 70 14.18 -1.34 5.01
CA GLY A 70 14.06 -1.49 3.56
C GLY A 70 13.61 -2.88 3.14
N ASP A 71 12.90 -3.59 4.03
CA ASP A 71 12.44 -4.95 3.79
C ASP A 71 11.58 -5.02 2.53
N THR A 72 11.78 -6.10 1.79
CA THR A 72 11.10 -6.35 0.52
C THR A 72 10.39 -7.69 0.61
N SER A 73 9.17 -7.71 0.09
CA SER A 73 8.40 -8.90 -0.20
C SER A 73 8.22 -9.06 -1.71
N ASP A 74 8.25 -10.30 -2.17
CA ASP A 74 7.92 -10.69 -3.55
C ASP A 74 6.57 -11.43 -3.62
N THR A 75 5.75 -11.31 -2.57
CA THR A 75 4.39 -11.88 -2.54
C THR A 75 3.53 -11.21 -3.60
N LYS A 76 2.94 -12.04 -4.46
CA LYS A 76 2.04 -11.59 -5.50
C LYS A 76 0.67 -11.27 -4.91
N MET A 77 0.18 -10.06 -5.16
CA MET A 77 -1.15 -9.62 -4.75
C MET A 77 -1.90 -9.04 -5.94
N PHE A 78 -3.18 -9.36 -6.03
CA PHE A 78 -4.09 -8.82 -7.02
C PHE A 78 -5.08 -7.91 -6.32
N LEU A 79 -5.16 -6.65 -6.78
CA LEU A 79 -6.09 -5.65 -6.26
C LEU A 79 -6.96 -5.18 -7.43
N ASN A 80 -8.27 -5.33 -7.31
CA ASN A 80 -9.20 -4.76 -8.29
C ASN A 80 -9.43 -3.27 -7.98
N ASP A 81 -10.07 -2.54 -8.90
CA ASP A 81 -10.47 -1.15 -8.69
C ASP A 81 -11.18 -0.96 -7.33
N GLY A 82 -10.60 -0.10 -6.47
CA GLY A 82 -11.12 0.20 -5.15
C GLY A 82 -10.72 -0.77 -4.02
N ASP A 83 -10.15 -1.94 -4.33
CA ASP A 83 -9.69 -2.89 -3.30
C ASP A 83 -8.54 -2.26 -2.49
N PRO A 84 -8.68 -2.16 -1.16
CA PRO A 84 -7.65 -1.53 -0.34
C PRO A 84 -6.57 -2.53 0.05
N LEU A 85 -5.33 -2.10 -0.06
CA LEU A 85 -4.16 -2.64 0.61
C LEU A 85 -3.83 -1.76 1.82
N PHE A 86 -3.74 -2.37 2.99
CA PHE A 86 -3.27 -1.73 4.21
C PHE A 86 -1.86 -2.20 4.53
N VAL A 87 -0.99 -1.26 4.89
CA VAL A 87 0.33 -1.55 5.46
C VAL A 87 0.41 -0.91 6.83
N VAL A 88 0.65 -1.73 7.84
CA VAL A 88 0.66 -1.32 9.25
C VAL A 88 2.04 -1.56 9.82
N TRP A 89 2.67 -0.50 10.32
CA TRP A 89 3.88 -0.59 11.12
C TRP A 89 3.55 -0.59 12.60
N THR A 90 4.31 -1.36 13.38
CA THR A 90 4.26 -1.38 14.85
C THR A 90 5.66 -1.34 15.44
N GLY A 91 5.84 -0.61 16.54
CA GLY A 91 7.14 -0.49 17.22
C GLY A 91 8.13 0.45 16.54
N ALA A 92 7.66 1.31 15.64
CA ALA A 92 8.51 2.30 14.98
C ALA A 92 8.78 3.52 15.88
N ASP A 93 9.82 4.28 15.56
CA ASP A 93 10.12 5.54 16.24
C ASP A 93 9.01 6.57 16.02
N VAL A 94 8.47 7.13 17.11
CA VAL A 94 7.43 8.17 17.07
C VAL A 94 7.90 9.37 16.24
N GLY A 95 7.04 9.84 15.33
CA GLY A 95 7.32 10.96 14.43
C GLY A 95 8.17 10.59 13.20
N ALA A 96 8.64 9.35 13.09
CA ALA A 96 9.32 8.89 11.87
C ALA A 96 8.34 8.77 10.69
N ILE A 97 8.89 8.75 9.47
CA ILE A 97 8.11 8.56 8.24
C ILE A 97 8.21 7.10 7.81
N ALA A 98 7.10 6.39 7.92
CA ALA A 98 6.92 5.07 7.34
C ALA A 98 6.59 5.21 5.85
N THR A 99 7.25 4.44 4.99
CA THR A 99 7.06 4.46 3.54
C THR A 99 6.86 3.05 3.02
N VAL A 100 5.82 2.84 2.20
CA VAL A 100 5.64 1.65 1.36
C VAL A 100 5.82 2.02 -0.11
N THR A 101 6.43 1.12 -0.89
CA THR A 101 6.49 1.19 -2.35
C THR A 101 5.99 -0.11 -2.96
N LEU A 102 5.08 -0.02 -3.93
CA LEU A 102 4.55 -1.13 -4.70
C LEU A 102 5.13 -1.12 -6.11
N ARG A 103 5.52 -2.28 -6.60
CA ARG A 103 5.94 -2.51 -7.98
C ARG A 103 5.21 -3.70 -8.58
N GLY A 104 4.99 -3.65 -9.88
CA GLY A 104 4.31 -4.72 -10.61
C GLY A 104 3.72 -4.20 -11.91
N THR A 105 2.51 -4.61 -12.23
CA THR A 105 1.79 -4.12 -13.40
C THR A 105 0.41 -3.58 -13.03
N LYS A 106 -0.10 -2.65 -13.84
CA LYS A 106 -1.46 -2.14 -13.72
C LYS A 106 -2.18 -2.14 -15.06
N THR A 107 -3.45 -2.48 -15.03
CA THR A 107 -4.27 -2.64 -16.24
C THR A 107 -5.51 -1.79 -16.12
N THR A 108 -5.68 -0.85 -17.05
CA THR A 108 -6.93 -0.10 -17.21
C THR A 108 -7.93 -0.95 -17.99
N PRO A 109 -9.18 -1.13 -17.52
CA PRO A 109 -10.21 -1.82 -18.28
C PRO A 109 -10.46 -1.14 -19.64
N ILE A 110 -10.34 -1.91 -20.73
CA ILE A 110 -10.59 -1.43 -22.08
C ILE A 110 -12.10 -1.40 -22.28
N GLY A 111 -12.75 -0.27 -22.00
CA GLY A 111 -14.19 -0.11 -22.25
C GLY A 111 -14.93 0.89 -21.37
N GLY A 112 -14.30 1.45 -20.34
CA GLY A 112 -14.93 2.45 -19.49
C GLY A 112 -14.76 3.86 -20.05
N PHE A 113 -15.63 4.30 -20.96
CA PHE A 113 -15.95 5.73 -20.99
C PHE A 113 -16.52 6.05 -19.61
N ARG A 114 -15.71 6.61 -18.71
CA ARG A 114 -16.23 7.27 -17.52
C ARG A 114 -17.05 8.44 -18.06
N ALA A 115 -18.38 8.30 -18.04
CA ALA A 115 -19.26 9.43 -18.28
C ALA A 115 -18.82 10.54 -17.32
N ALA A 116 -18.31 11.65 -17.87
CA ALA A 116 -18.08 12.85 -17.07
C ALA A 116 -19.41 13.16 -16.36
N PRO A 117 -19.42 13.55 -15.08
CA PRO A 117 -20.65 14.03 -14.47
C PRO A 117 -21.16 15.17 -15.36
N ALA A 118 -22.36 15.00 -15.91
CA ALA A 118 -23.03 16.01 -16.71
C ALA A 118 -23.27 17.23 -15.81
N GLY A 119 -22.27 18.13 -15.77
CA GLY A 119 -22.34 19.40 -15.10
C GLY A 119 -23.47 20.20 -15.74
N GLY A 120 -24.51 20.40 -14.94
CA GLY A 120 -25.78 20.96 -15.37
C GLY A 120 -25.64 22.27 -16.14
N ILE A 121 -26.39 22.34 -17.23
CA ILE A 121 -26.82 23.60 -17.81
C ILE A 121 -27.69 24.29 -16.75
N ARG A 122 -27.24 25.47 -16.31
CA ARG A 122 -28.10 26.50 -15.73
C ARG A 122 -28.28 27.59 -16.77
#